data_AF-A0A937H1Q8-F1
#
_entry.id   AF-A0A937H1Q8-F1
#
_cell.length_a   1.000
_cell.length_b   1.000
_cell.length_c   1.000
_cell.angle_alpha   90.00
_cell.angle_beta   90.00
_cell.angle_gamma   90.00
#
_symmetry.space_group_name_H-M   'P 1'
#
loop_
_entity.id
_entity.type
_entity.pdbx_description
1 polymer ?
#
loop_
_entity_poly.entity_id
_entity_poly.type
_entity_poly.pdbx_seq_one_letter_code
_entity_poly.pdbx_strand_id
1 'polypeptide(L)'
;MSDVIYEIRDYTIAREDFPKYKVWAETLAGPWLKSNLDVLDFWMDAGVEAEVGGSDPQVSSHGQANVCWIIRWQSHAERQARWPEWTTSEGWQAIWAQHPNPDAYLHMNARFMKGLAG
;
A
#
# COMPACT_ATOMS: atom_id res chain seq x y z
N MET A 1 14.04 -11.06 -20.89
CA MET A 1 13.11 -9.97 -20.50
C MET A 1 13.06 -9.96 -18.99
N SER A 2 13.01 -8.79 -18.36
CA SER A 2 12.92 -8.72 -16.90
C SER A 2 11.54 -9.19 -16.44
N ASP A 3 11.50 -10.06 -15.44
CA ASP A 3 10.26 -10.45 -14.75
C ASP A 3 9.90 -9.51 -13.60
N VAL A 4 10.67 -8.43 -13.43
CA VAL A 4 10.42 -7.41 -12.42
C VAL A 4 9.01 -6.87 -12.54
N ILE A 5 8.32 -6.85 -11.41
CA ILE A 5 6.99 -6.28 -11.25
C ILE A 5 6.98 -5.24 -10.13
N TYR A 6 6.03 -4.33 -10.22
CA TYR A 6 5.70 -3.36 -9.19
C TYR A 6 4.32 -3.72 -8.64
N GLU A 7 4.27 -4.12 -7.38
CA GLU A 7 3.02 -4.29 -6.63
C GLU A 7 2.58 -2.92 -6.12
N ILE A 8 1.53 -2.37 -6.73
CA ILE A 8 0.91 -1.10 -6.34
C ILE A 8 -0.26 -1.43 -5.42
N ARG A 9 -0.20 -0.93 -4.19
CA ARG A 9 -1.20 -1.18 -3.17
C ARG A 9 -1.92 0.11 -2.82
N ASP A 10 -3.22 0.10 -3.04
CA ASP A 10 -4.10 1.25 -2.83
C ASP A 10 -5.10 0.89 -1.74
N TYR A 11 -5.17 1.71 -0.68
CA TYR A 11 -6.14 1.54 0.40
C TYR A 11 -7.04 2.77 0.54
N THR A 12 -8.30 2.51 0.89
CA THR A 12 -9.23 3.53 1.37
C THR A 12 -9.47 3.27 2.85
N ILE A 13 -8.84 4.08 3.70
CA ILE A 13 -9.03 4.08 5.15
C ILE A 13 -10.23 4.98 5.49
N ALA A 14 -11.07 4.55 6.44
CA ALA A 14 -12.18 5.34 6.96
C ALA A 14 -11.72 6.73 7.41
N ARG A 15 -12.52 7.76 7.11
CA ARG A 15 -12.13 9.16 7.26
C ARG A 15 -11.83 9.52 8.71
N GLU A 16 -12.60 8.98 9.64
CA GLU A 16 -12.44 9.16 11.08
C GLU A 16 -11.15 8.53 11.63
N ASP A 17 -10.66 7.46 11.00
CA ASP A 17 -9.46 6.72 11.44
C ASP A 17 -8.18 7.20 10.73
N PHE A 18 -8.32 7.82 9.56
CA PHE A 18 -7.19 8.22 8.72
C PHE A 18 -6.12 9.08 9.43
N PRO A 19 -6.45 10.06 10.31
CA PRO A 19 -5.42 10.81 11.03
C PRO A 19 -4.54 9.93 11.93
N LYS A 20 -5.12 8.95 12.63
CA LYS A 20 -4.36 8.02 13.48
C LYS A 20 -3.57 7.02 12.62
N TYR A 21 -4.18 6.55 11.54
CA TYR A 21 -3.51 5.70 10.56
C TYR A 21 -2.26 6.37 10.00
N LYS A 22 -2.36 7.63 9.60
CA LYS A 22 -1.25 8.42 9.05
C LYS A 22 -0.08 8.50 10.02
N VAL A 23 -0.35 8.78 11.31
CA VAL A 23 0.70 8.78 12.34
C VAL A 23 1.36 7.41 12.47
N TRP A 24 0.60 6.32 12.55
CA TRP A 24 1.15 4.96 12.61
C TRP A 24 1.96 4.62 11.35
N ALA A 25 1.47 4.99 10.17
CA ALA A 25 2.14 4.74 8.90
C ALA A 25 3.47 5.51 8.80
N GLU A 26 3.49 6.79 9.19
CA GLU A 26 4.68 7.64 9.12
C GLU A 26 5.74 7.25 10.16
N THR A 27 5.32 6.88 11.37
CA THR A 27 6.24 6.67 12.50
C THR A 27 6.70 5.22 12.67
N LEU A 28 5.90 4.25 12.25
CA LEU A 28 6.14 2.83 12.50
C LEU A 28 6.17 2.00 11.21
N ALA A 29 5.04 1.95 10.49
CA ALA A 29 4.89 1.00 9.38
C ALA A 29 5.79 1.33 8.19
N GLY A 30 5.77 2.58 7.72
CA GLY A 30 6.54 3.04 6.57
C GLY A 30 8.05 2.87 6.77
N PRO A 31 8.64 3.36 7.87
CA PRO A 31 10.05 3.15 8.17
C PRO A 31 10.44 1.67 8.21
N TRP A 32 9.63 0.82 8.84
CA TRP A 32 9.89 -0.62 8.90
C TRP A 32 9.82 -1.26 7.50
N LEU A 33 8.77 -1.00 6.73
CA LEU A 33 8.58 -1.57 5.39
C LEU A 33 9.72 -1.16 4.46
N LYS A 34 10.10 0.12 4.45
CA LYS A 34 11.22 0.63 3.63
C LYS A 34 12.58 0.06 4.03
N SER A 35 12.75 -0.35 5.29
CA SER A 35 14.01 -0.94 5.77
C SER A 35 14.12 -2.44 5.50
N ASN A 36 13.00 -3.13 5.27
CA ASN A 36 12.95 -4.59 5.16
C ASN A 36 12.53 -5.09 3.76
N LEU A 37 11.92 -4.22 2.96
CA LEU A 37 11.43 -4.52 1.62
C LEU A 37 11.91 -3.46 0.63
N ASP A 38 11.85 -3.79 -0.65
CA ASP A 38 12.21 -2.89 -1.76
C ASP A 38 11.02 -1.98 -2.11
N VAL A 39 10.66 -1.12 -1.16
CA VAL A 39 9.56 -0.15 -1.31
C VAL A 39 10.07 1.05 -2.07
N LEU A 40 9.41 1.37 -3.20
CA LEU A 40 9.68 2.59 -3.96
C LEU A 40 9.29 3.81 -3.14
N ASP A 41 8.05 3.84 -2.66
CA ASP A 41 7.61 4.80 -1.67
C ASP A 41 6.26 4.39 -1.03
N PHE A 42 5.83 5.20 -0.06
CA PHE A 42 4.59 5.08 0.68
C PHE A 42 3.96 6.46 0.85
N TRP A 43 2.89 6.72 0.12
CA TRP A 43 2.19 8.00 0.06
C TRP A 43 0.86 7.95 0.82
N MET A 44 0.56 9.07 1.48
CA MET A 44 -0.70 9.34 2.15
C MET A 44 -1.39 10.50 1.44
N ASP A 45 -2.72 10.52 1.47
CA ASP A 45 -3.50 11.66 1.01
C ASP A 45 -3.03 12.98 1.66
N ALA A 46 -2.95 14.00 0.82
CA ALA A 46 -2.57 15.36 1.15
C ALA A 46 -3.79 16.29 1.34
N GLY A 47 -5.01 15.76 1.22
CA GLY A 47 -6.24 16.54 1.28
C GLY A 47 -6.50 17.35 0.01
N VAL A 48 -5.88 16.93 -1.10
CA VAL A 48 -6.10 17.53 -2.43
C VAL A 48 -7.17 16.73 -3.14
N GLU A 49 -8.16 17.42 -3.72
CA GLU A 49 -9.25 16.76 -4.43
C GLU A 49 -8.71 15.93 -5.60
N ALA A 50 -9.17 14.68 -5.70
CA ALA A 50 -8.76 13.79 -6.75
C ALA A 50 -9.45 14.13 -8.07
N GLU A 51 -8.67 14.23 -9.15
CA GLU A 51 -9.20 14.38 -10.49
C GLU A 51 -9.59 13.00 -11.05
N VAL A 52 -10.87 12.85 -11.44
CA VAL A 52 -11.38 11.61 -12.06
C VAL A 52 -11.96 11.95 -13.43
N GLY A 53 -11.53 11.22 -14.45
CA GLY A 53 -11.98 11.41 -15.83
C GLY A 53 -11.91 10.12 -16.66
N GLY A 54 -12.11 10.26 -17.97
CA GLY A 54 -12.19 9.14 -18.92
C GLY A 54 -13.59 8.97 -19.51
N SER A 55 -13.79 7.94 -20.35
CA SER A 55 -15.07 7.69 -21.03
C SER A 55 -16.11 7.01 -20.14
N ASP A 56 -15.69 6.39 -19.05
CA ASP A 56 -16.56 5.68 -18.10
C ASP A 56 -15.90 5.64 -16.70
N PRO A 57 -15.82 6.79 -15.99
CA PRO A 57 -15.18 6.85 -14.69
C PRO A 57 -16.03 6.13 -13.63
N GLN A 58 -15.47 5.07 -13.04
CA GLN A 58 -16.10 4.32 -11.95
C GLN A 58 -15.34 4.60 -10.65
N VAL A 59 -15.96 5.36 -9.75
CA VAL A 59 -15.42 5.65 -8.41
C VAL A 59 -16.15 4.78 -7.40
N SER A 60 -15.40 4.18 -6.46
CA SER A 60 -16.00 3.46 -5.34
C SER A 60 -16.93 4.37 -4.54
N SER A 61 -17.97 3.82 -3.92
CA SER A 61 -18.80 4.55 -2.94
C SER A 61 -17.99 5.11 -1.77
N HIS A 62 -16.78 4.59 -1.53
CA HIS A 62 -15.85 5.09 -0.52
C HIS A 62 -14.88 6.17 -1.04
N GLY A 63 -15.00 6.57 -2.30
CA GLY A 63 -14.12 7.55 -2.94
C GLY A 63 -12.85 6.94 -3.52
N GLN A 64 -11.83 7.77 -3.70
CA GLN A 64 -10.49 7.36 -4.14
C GLN A 64 -9.67 6.81 -2.96
N ALA A 65 -8.63 6.04 -3.25
CA ALA A 65 -7.68 5.59 -2.23
C ALA A 65 -6.99 6.80 -1.58
N ASN A 66 -6.89 6.77 -0.25
CA ASN A 66 -6.17 7.80 0.53
C ASN A 66 -4.80 7.32 1.02
N VAL A 67 -4.40 6.13 0.58
CA VAL A 67 -3.11 5.51 0.87
C VAL A 67 -2.64 4.77 -0.38
N CYS A 68 -1.38 4.99 -0.77
CA CYS A 68 -0.73 4.27 -1.87
C CYS A 68 0.69 3.85 -1.46
N TRP A 69 1.10 2.63 -1.78
CA TRP A 69 2.51 2.24 -1.67
C TRP A 69 2.89 1.21 -2.72
N ILE A 70 4.16 1.24 -3.10
CA ILE A 70 4.66 0.42 -4.21
C ILE A 70 5.86 -0.39 -3.76
N ILE A 71 5.82 -1.70 -4.01
CA ILE A 71 6.91 -2.64 -3.74
C ILE A 71 7.43 -3.19 -5.07
N ARG A 72 8.75 -3.19 -5.27
CA ARG A 72 9.38 -3.86 -6.39
C ARG A 72 9.69 -5.32 -6.04
N TRP A 73 9.40 -6.22 -6.96
CA TRP A 73 9.72 -7.64 -6.87
C TRP A 73 10.42 -8.08 -8.15
N GLN A 74 11.35 -9.05 -8.07
CA GLN A 74 12.00 -9.61 -9.25
C GLN A 74 11.06 -10.50 -10.06
N SER A 75 9.99 -11.02 -9.44
CA SER A 75 8.90 -11.73 -10.12
C SER A 75 7.67 -11.87 -9.20
N HIS A 76 6.53 -12.25 -9.78
CA HIS A 76 5.35 -12.60 -8.99
C HIS A 76 5.57 -13.86 -8.13
N ALA A 77 6.41 -14.79 -8.59
CA ALA A 77 6.76 -15.99 -7.82
C ALA A 77 7.58 -15.63 -6.57
N GLU A 78 8.57 -14.74 -6.70
CA GLU A 78 9.31 -14.21 -5.55
C GLU A 78 8.36 -13.52 -4.58
N ARG A 79 7.48 -12.64 -5.09
CA ARG A 79 6.46 -11.96 -4.28
C ARG A 79 5.63 -12.96 -3.47
N GLN A 80 5.15 -14.05 -4.09
CA GLN A 80 4.37 -15.07 -3.40
C GLN A 80 5.16 -15.80 -2.31
N ALA A 81 6.42 -16.15 -2.59
CA ALA A 81 7.28 -16.84 -1.64
C ALA A 81 7.64 -15.96 -0.43
N ARG A 82 7.97 -14.68 -0.67
CA ARG A 82 8.40 -13.75 0.37
C ARG A 82 7.26 -13.17 1.18
N TRP A 83 6.03 -13.16 0.66
CA TRP A 83 4.87 -12.60 1.35
C TRP A 83 4.69 -13.14 2.79
N PRO A 84 4.62 -14.47 3.04
CA PRO A 84 4.53 -14.98 4.40
C PRO A 84 5.75 -14.61 5.25
N GLU A 85 6.97 -14.62 4.70
CA GLU A 85 8.21 -14.41 5.47
C GLU A 85 8.19 -13.10 6.25
N TRP A 86 7.83 -11.98 5.60
CA TRP A 86 7.81 -10.68 6.27
C TRP A 86 6.49 -10.42 7.00
N THR A 87 5.34 -10.84 6.45
CA THR A 87 4.03 -10.58 7.08
C THR A 87 3.83 -11.35 8.37
N THR A 88 4.49 -12.50 8.57
CA THR A 88 4.45 -13.25 9.85
C THR A 88 5.70 -13.03 10.69
N SER A 89 6.62 -12.16 10.27
CA SER A 89 7.82 -11.85 11.06
C SER A 89 7.45 -11.18 12.38
N GLU A 90 8.18 -11.48 13.44
CA GLU A 90 7.98 -10.85 14.75
C GLU A 90 8.08 -9.32 14.66
N GLY A 91 9.03 -8.82 13.85
CA GLY A 91 9.21 -7.40 13.62
C GLY A 91 7.97 -6.74 13.03
N TRP A 92 7.39 -7.30 11.97
CA TRP A 92 6.17 -6.75 11.39
C TRP A 92 4.96 -6.92 12.32
N GLN A 93 4.81 -8.08 12.96
CA GLN A 93 3.69 -8.33 13.87
C GLN A 93 3.68 -7.36 15.06
N ALA A 94 4.85 -6.97 15.58
CA ALA A 94 4.96 -5.96 16.63
C ALA A 94 4.54 -4.55 16.17
N ILE A 95 4.81 -4.20 14.91
CA ILE A 95 4.34 -2.94 14.29
C ILE A 95 2.82 -3.00 14.04
N TRP A 96 2.35 -4.13 13.51
CA TRP A 96 0.93 -4.36 13.22
C TRP A 96 0.06 -4.38 14.48
N ALA A 97 0.56 -4.91 15.60
CA ALA A 97 -0.13 -4.88 16.89
C ALA A 97 -0.43 -3.46 17.39
N GLN A 98 0.30 -2.46 16.88
CA GLN A 98 0.08 -1.04 17.19
C GLN A 98 -0.82 -0.33 16.16
N HIS A 99 -1.37 -1.07 15.18
CA HIS A 99 -2.27 -0.51 14.18
C HIS A 99 -3.52 0.07 14.88
N PRO A 100 -3.93 1.31 14.56
CA PRO A 100 -4.95 2.01 15.36
C PRO A 100 -6.34 1.38 15.23
N ASN A 101 -6.70 0.86 14.06
CA ASN A 101 -7.98 0.19 13.82
C ASN A 101 -7.91 -0.71 12.56
N PRO A 102 -7.71 -2.03 12.69
CA PRO A 102 -7.68 -2.95 11.54
C PRO A 102 -8.97 -3.00 10.71
N ASP A 103 -10.11 -2.59 11.27
CA ASP A 103 -11.40 -2.58 10.57
C ASP A 103 -11.61 -1.28 9.76
N ALA A 104 -10.68 -0.32 9.83
CA ALA A 104 -10.77 0.94 9.10
C ALA A 104 -10.53 0.81 7.59
N TYR A 105 -10.08 -0.34 7.11
CA TYR A 105 -9.83 -0.58 5.68
C TYR A 105 -11.16 -0.81 4.94
N LEU A 106 -11.70 0.23 4.30
CA LEU A 106 -12.93 0.17 3.52
C LEU A 106 -12.73 -0.48 2.15
N HIS A 107 -11.53 -0.33 1.58
CA HIS A 107 -11.13 -0.96 0.33
C HIS A 107 -9.64 -1.25 0.35
N MET A 108 -9.24 -2.43 -0.12
CA MET A 108 -7.84 -2.79 -0.34
C MET A 108 -7.64 -3.38 -1.73
N ASN A 109 -6.74 -2.79 -2.51
CA ASN A 109 -6.37 -3.30 -3.83
C ASN A 109 -4.86 -3.56 -3.89
N ALA A 110 -4.47 -4.60 -4.63
CA ALA A 110 -3.10 -4.86 -5.03
C ALA A 110 -3.08 -5.12 -6.54
N ARG A 111 -2.38 -4.26 -7.27
CA ARG A 111 -2.18 -4.37 -8.72
C ARG A 111 -0.73 -4.71 -9.00
N PHE A 112 -0.48 -5.54 -10.01
CA PHE A 112 0.87 -5.94 -10.39
C PHE A 112 1.17 -5.44 -11.80
N MET A 113 2.18 -4.59 -11.93
CA MET A 113 2.51 -3.92 -13.19
C MET A 113 3.96 -4.17 -13.59
N LYS A 114 4.24 -4.13 -14.89
CA LYS A 114 5.60 -4.11 -15.44
C LYS A 114 5.92 -2.69 -15.92
N GLY A 115 7.14 -2.22 -15.66
CA GLY A 115 7.64 -1.01 -16.31
C GLY A 115 7.80 -1.24 -17.81
N LEU A 116 7.48 -0.22 -18.62
CA LEU A 116 7.81 -0.25 -20.04
C LEU A 116 9.34 -0.18 -20.20
N ALA A 117 9.87 -0.85 -21.22
CA ALA A 117 11.25 -0.63 -21.61
C ALA A 117 11.41 0.83 -22.07
N GLY A 118 12.40 1.53 -21.51
CA GLY A 118 12.81 2.86 -21.97
C GLY A 118 13.56 2.79 -23.30
#